data_AF-A0A2D6NBW2-F1
#
_entry.id   AF-A0A2D6NBW2-F1
#
_cell.length_a   1.000
_cell.length_b   1.000
_cell.length_c   1.000
_cell.angle_alpha   90.00
_cell.angle_beta   90.00
_cell.angle_gamma   90.00
#
_symmetry.space_group_name_H-M   'P 1'
#
loop_
_entity.id
_entity.type
_entity.pdbx_description
1 polymer ?
#
loop_
_entity_poly.entity_id
_entity_poly.type
_entity_poly.pdbx_seq_one_letter_code
_entity_poly.pdbx_strand_id
1 'polypeptide(L)'
;MINFGEGFRVRDVGAHYIIDVSTDIRSTDDSINQFHEALDYIKVRGTDLVVIKIGEDVSYFGSSAISAVLGIRERISKDGLGARFMFCGNRKPVLEIAKLYHLDDALKSELYGVLSCKACKKPRECRYREADQTLDSLVPSEESSIS
;
A
#
# COMPACT_ATOMS: atom_id res chain seq x y z
N MET A 1 10.34 -10.91 13.29
CA MET A 1 9.94 -9.50 13.15
C MET A 1 11.21 -8.68 13.12
N ILE A 2 11.34 -7.77 12.16
CA ILE A 2 12.54 -6.94 11.95
C ILE A 2 12.11 -5.47 11.93
N ASN A 3 12.89 -4.60 12.54
CA ASN A 3 12.59 -3.17 12.67
C ASN A 3 13.49 -2.36 11.75
N PHE A 4 12.93 -1.35 11.09
CA PHE A 4 13.61 -0.45 10.16
C PHE A 4 13.48 1.01 10.63
N GLY A 5 13.60 1.25 11.94
CA GLY A 5 13.36 2.55 12.57
C GLY A 5 12.10 2.58 13.43
N GLU A 6 11.71 3.78 13.90
CA GLU A 6 10.59 3.95 14.86
C GLU A 6 9.22 3.67 14.23
N GLY A 7 9.12 3.86 12.91
CA GLY A 7 7.85 3.78 12.18
C GLY A 7 7.57 2.49 11.44
N PHE A 8 8.56 1.61 11.28
CA PHE A 8 8.51 0.54 10.27
C PHE A 8 8.95 -0.81 10.82
N ARG A 9 8.06 -1.80 10.71
CA ARG A 9 8.33 -3.17 11.15
C ARG A 9 7.89 -4.17 10.10
N VAL A 10 8.73 -5.13 9.78
CA VAL A 10 8.39 -6.22 8.85
C VAL A 10 8.15 -7.51 9.62
N ARG A 11 6.99 -8.11 9.38
CA ARG A 11 6.59 -9.43 9.88
C ARG A 11 6.60 -10.43 8.73
N ASP A 12 7.31 -11.53 8.94
CA ASP A 12 7.23 -12.72 8.10
C ASP A 12 6.06 -13.57 8.58
N VAL A 13 5.11 -13.85 7.70
CA VAL A 13 3.91 -14.65 8.00
C VAL A 13 3.83 -15.82 7.02
N GLY A 14 4.97 -16.47 6.78
CA GLY A 14 5.10 -17.60 5.86
C GLY A 14 5.27 -17.10 4.43
N ALA A 15 4.31 -17.37 3.54
CA ALA A 15 4.42 -16.99 2.12
C ALA A 15 4.13 -15.49 1.83
N HIS A 16 4.07 -14.64 2.86
CA HIS A 16 3.79 -13.22 2.70
C HIS A 16 4.42 -12.39 3.81
N TYR A 17 4.68 -11.13 3.48
CA TYR A 17 5.23 -10.14 4.39
C TYR A 17 4.17 -9.11 4.77
N ILE A 18 4.22 -8.64 6.03
CA ILE A 18 3.45 -7.50 6.48
C ILE A 18 4.40 -6.39 6.93
N ILE A 19 4.32 -5.22 6.29
CA ILE A 19 4.98 -4.00 6.73
C ILE A 19 4.00 -3.23 7.61
N ASP A 20 4.26 -3.16 8.91
CA ASP A 20 3.55 -2.27 9.82
C ASP A 20 4.17 -0.87 9.71
N VAL A 21 3.33 0.10 9.34
CA VAL A 21 3.66 1.53 9.25
C VAL A 21 2.96 2.25 10.39
N SER A 22 3.70 2.87 11.31
CA SER A 22 3.16 3.59 12.46
C SER A 22 3.60 5.05 12.54
N THR A 23 4.16 5.58 11.45
CA THR A 23 4.53 7.00 11.31
C THR A 23 4.08 7.53 9.96
N ASP A 24 3.91 8.84 9.88
CA ASP A 24 3.78 9.54 8.61
C ASP A 24 5.02 9.30 7.74
N ILE A 25 4.82 9.11 6.44
CA ILE A 25 5.92 8.95 5.48
C ILE A 25 6.06 10.22 4.66
N ARG A 26 7.16 10.94 4.85
CA ARG A 26 7.46 12.21 4.17
C ARG A 26 8.77 12.07 3.38
N SER A 27 8.86 12.77 2.26
CA SER A 27 10.08 12.74 1.42
C SER A 27 11.25 13.54 2.00
N THR A 28 10.98 14.36 3.02
CA THR A 28 11.93 15.33 3.59
C THR A 28 12.63 14.83 4.84
N ASP A 29 12.26 13.65 5.35
CA ASP A 29 12.84 13.08 6.56
C ASP A 29 13.23 11.60 6.34
N ASP A 30 13.81 10.98 7.36
CA ASP A 30 14.33 9.62 7.27
C ASP A 30 13.24 8.55 7.08
N SER A 31 11.96 8.89 7.24
CA SER A 31 10.86 7.92 7.14
C SER A 31 10.77 7.28 5.76
N ILE A 32 11.06 8.03 4.68
CA ILE A 32 11.05 7.47 3.32
C ILE A 32 12.20 6.48 3.11
N ASN A 33 13.38 6.77 3.65
CA ASN A 33 14.55 5.89 3.56
C ASN A 33 14.31 4.59 4.33
N GLN A 34 13.78 4.70 5.56
CA GLN A 34 13.37 3.56 6.37
C GLN A 34 12.30 2.69 5.68
N PHE A 35 11.35 3.32 4.99
CA PHE A 35 10.35 2.63 4.22
C PHE A 35 10.95 1.89 3.00
N HIS A 36 11.92 2.50 2.31
CA HIS A 36 12.67 1.84 1.23
C HIS A 36 13.41 0.60 1.73
N GLU A 37 14.10 0.70 2.88
CA GLU A 37 14.81 -0.45 3.47
C GLU A 37 13.85 -1.61 3.80
N ALA A 38 12.67 -1.30 4.36
CA ALA A 38 11.65 -2.31 4.64
C ALA A 38 11.14 -3.02 3.36
N LEU A 39 10.99 -2.27 2.26
CA LEU A 39 10.59 -2.83 0.96
C LEU A 39 11.70 -3.68 0.31
N ASP A 40 12.95 -3.21 0.36
CA ASP A 40 14.09 -3.94 -0.19
C ASP A 40 14.35 -5.25 0.56
N TYR A 41 14.15 -5.28 1.88
CA TYR A 41 14.22 -6.50 2.68
C TYR A 41 13.29 -7.60 2.14
N ILE A 42 12.08 -7.23 1.74
CA ILE A 42 11.08 -8.16 1.22
C ILE A 42 11.49 -8.71 -0.15
N LYS A 43 12.05 -7.85 -1.01
CA LYS A 43 12.54 -8.26 -2.33
C LYS A 43 13.56 -9.40 -2.23
N VAL A 44 14.54 -9.28 -1.35
CA VAL A 44 15.66 -10.23 -1.22
C VAL A 44 15.19 -11.66 -0.88
N ARG A 45 14.04 -11.80 -0.22
CA ARG A 45 13.55 -13.10 0.26
C ARG A 45 12.59 -13.80 -0.70
N GLY A 46 12.08 -13.09 -1.71
CA GLY A 46 11.00 -13.56 -2.58
C GLY A 46 9.66 -13.63 -1.82
N THR A 47 8.57 -13.20 -2.45
CA THR A 47 7.25 -13.22 -1.82
C THR A 47 6.13 -13.27 -2.84
N ASP A 48 5.02 -13.91 -2.47
CA ASP A 48 3.79 -13.92 -3.28
C ASP A 48 2.88 -12.74 -2.95
N LEU A 49 3.05 -12.14 -1.76
CA LEU A 49 2.17 -11.10 -1.24
C LEU A 49 2.88 -10.20 -0.21
N VAL A 50 2.66 -8.90 -0.34
CA VAL A 50 3.10 -7.86 0.60
C VAL A 50 1.89 -7.09 1.08
N VAL A 51 1.69 -7.05 2.39
CA VAL A 51 0.65 -6.25 3.03
C VAL A 51 1.29 -5.05 3.71
N ILE A 52 0.89 -3.85 3.32
CA ILE A 52 1.28 -2.59 3.95
C ILE A 52 0.16 -2.21 4.91
N LYS A 53 0.39 -2.39 6.21
CA LYS A 53 -0.55 -2.05 7.27
C LYS A 53 -0.27 -0.63 7.75
N ILE A 54 -1.17 0.28 7.43
CA ILE A 54 -1.12 1.67 7.88
C ILE A 54 -1.76 1.79 9.26
N GLY A 55 -1.00 2.27 10.23
CA GLY A 55 -1.43 2.50 11.61
C GLY A 55 -2.53 3.57 11.69
N GLU A 56 -3.32 3.53 12.76
CA GLU A 56 -4.45 4.46 12.94
C GLU A 56 -3.98 5.92 13.07
N ASP A 57 -2.82 6.13 13.71
CA ASP A 57 -2.22 7.45 13.92
C ASP A 57 -1.49 8.01 12.68
N VAL A 58 -1.38 7.23 11.59
CA VAL A 58 -0.73 7.70 10.36
C VAL A 58 -1.70 8.62 9.61
N SER A 59 -1.32 9.89 9.49
CA SER A 59 -2.12 10.92 8.86
C SER A 59 -1.67 11.23 7.43
N TYR A 60 -0.43 10.90 7.09
CA TYR A 60 0.19 11.25 5.82
C TYR A 60 1.01 10.09 5.25
N PHE A 61 0.75 9.75 3.99
CA PHE A 61 1.49 8.73 3.25
C PHE A 61 1.96 9.35 1.94
N GLY A 62 3.15 9.94 1.93
CA GLY A 62 3.59 10.82 0.85
C GLY A 62 3.61 10.18 -0.54
N SER A 63 3.60 11.03 -1.56
CA SER A 63 3.72 10.67 -2.98
C SER A 63 4.93 9.78 -3.25
N SER A 64 6.08 10.10 -2.66
CA SER A 64 7.30 9.29 -2.72
C SER A 64 7.12 7.88 -2.15
N ALA A 65 6.28 7.69 -1.13
CA ALA A 65 6.01 6.37 -0.56
C ALA A 65 5.18 5.51 -1.53
N ILE A 66 4.18 6.09 -2.20
CA ILE A 66 3.44 5.39 -3.26
C ILE A 66 4.38 5.03 -4.41
N SER A 67 5.22 5.97 -4.86
CA SER A 67 6.24 5.69 -5.88
C SER A 67 7.22 4.59 -5.48
N ALA A 68 7.60 4.49 -4.20
CA ALA A 68 8.45 3.42 -3.68
C ALA A 68 7.77 2.05 -3.79
N VAL A 69 6.49 1.95 -3.40
CA VAL A 69 5.70 0.71 -3.52
C VAL A 69 5.56 0.29 -4.99
N LEU A 70 5.25 1.25 -5.86
CA LEU A 70 5.16 1.03 -7.31
C LEU A 70 6.47 0.51 -7.91
N GLY A 71 7.58 1.16 -7.58
CA GLY A 71 8.89 0.78 -8.09
C GLY A 71 9.31 -0.62 -7.65
N ILE A 72 8.97 -1.01 -6.43
CA ILE A 72 9.27 -2.35 -5.92
C ILE A 72 8.36 -3.41 -6.57
N ARG A 73 7.07 -3.13 -6.77
CA ARG A 73 6.15 -3.99 -7.53
C ARG A 73 6.67 -4.25 -8.95
N GLU A 74 7.08 -3.20 -9.65
CA GLU A 74 7.64 -3.32 -11.00
C GLU A 74 8.93 -4.15 -11.02
N ARG A 75 9.84 -3.91 -10.07
CA ARG A 75 11.09 -4.68 -9.94
C ARG A 75 10.81 -6.16 -9.66
N ILE A 76 9.93 -6.46 -8.72
CA ILE A 76 9.55 -7.84 -8.39
C ILE A 76 8.93 -8.54 -9.62
N SER A 77 8.05 -7.85 -10.34
CA SER A 77 7.46 -8.38 -11.58
C SER A 77 8.52 -8.66 -12.66
N LYS A 78 9.54 -7.80 -12.79
CA LYS A 78 10.67 -7.99 -13.72
C LYS A 78 11.53 -9.20 -13.36
N ASP A 79 11.66 -9.50 -12.07
CA ASP A 79 12.38 -10.67 -11.55
C ASP A 79 11.56 -11.99 -11.72
N GLY A 80 10.40 -11.94 -12.41
CA GLY A 80 9.53 -13.09 -12.65
C GLY A 80 8.70 -13.52 -11.44
N LEU A 81 8.72 -12.73 -10.37
CA LEU A 81 8.01 -12.98 -9.13
C LEU A 81 6.68 -12.20 -9.13
N GLY A 82 5.57 -12.91 -8.99
CA GLY A 82 4.21 -12.34 -9.02
C GLY A 82 3.77 -11.72 -7.70
N ALA A 83 4.63 -10.98 -7.00
CA ALA A 83 4.27 -10.42 -5.70
C ALA A 83 3.15 -9.40 -5.85
N ARG A 84 2.06 -9.65 -5.13
CA ARG A 84 0.93 -8.73 -5.06
C ARG A 84 1.11 -7.78 -3.88
N PHE A 85 0.60 -6.56 -4.00
CA PHE A 85 0.60 -5.57 -2.92
C PHE A 85 -0.83 -5.35 -2.41
N MET A 86 -0.95 -5.09 -1.11
CA MET A 86 -2.21 -4.78 -0.45
C MET A 86 -2.03 -3.73 0.63
N PHE A 87 -3.01 -2.85 0.80
CA PHE A 87 -3.03 -1.90 1.91
C PHE A 87 -4.14 -2.26 2.92
N CYS A 88 -3.85 -2.16 4.21
CA CYS A 88 -4.83 -2.39 5.29
C CYS A 88 -4.63 -1.39 6.43
N GLY A 89 -5.60 -1.27 7.36
CA GLY A 89 -5.56 -0.27 8.44
C GLY A 89 -6.16 1.08 8.05
N ASN A 90 -5.54 2.20 8.45
CA ASN A 90 -6.01 3.55 8.08
C ASN A 90 -5.70 3.85 6.62
N ARG A 91 -6.71 3.70 5.75
CA ARG A 91 -6.51 3.84 4.29
C ARG A 91 -6.56 5.27 3.80
N LYS A 92 -7.17 6.19 4.56
CA LYS A 92 -7.40 7.58 4.14
C LYS A 92 -6.17 8.23 3.47
N PRO A 93 -4.97 8.23 4.06
CA PRO A 93 -3.80 8.88 3.45
C PRO A 93 -3.37 8.23 2.12
N VAL A 94 -3.55 6.91 1.98
CA VAL A 94 -3.24 6.18 0.74
C VAL A 94 -4.27 6.52 -0.34
N LEU A 95 -5.56 6.59 0.00
CA LEU A 95 -6.62 6.95 -0.95
C LEU A 95 -6.45 8.40 -1.44
N GLU A 96 -6.07 9.32 -0.56
CA GLU A 96 -5.85 10.72 -0.93
C GLU A 96 -4.70 10.89 -1.93
N ILE A 97 -3.57 10.21 -1.73
CA ILE A 97 -2.48 10.25 -2.72
C ILE A 97 -2.83 9.45 -3.97
N ALA A 98 -3.54 8.33 -3.86
CA ALA A 98 -3.98 7.55 -5.02
C ALA A 98 -4.90 8.34 -5.97
N LYS A 99 -5.64 9.35 -5.47
CA LYS A 99 -6.42 10.29 -6.30
C LYS A 99 -5.54 11.24 -7.10
N LEU A 100 -4.39 11.63 -6.55
CA LEU A 100 -3.45 12.56 -7.19
C LEU A 100 -2.60 11.87 -8.27
N TYR A 101 -2.48 10.56 -8.20
CA TYR A 101 -1.79 9.75 -9.20
C TYR A 101 -2.79 9.20 -10.22
N HIS A 102 -2.48 9.30 -11.51
CA HIS A 102 -3.18 8.59 -12.57
C HIS A 102 -2.85 7.09 -12.54
N LEU A 103 -3.13 6.43 -11.42
CA LEU A 103 -2.91 5.00 -11.27
C LEU A 103 -3.80 4.25 -12.24
N ASP A 104 -3.25 3.24 -12.89
CA ASP A 104 -4.04 2.33 -13.73
C ASP A 104 -5.07 1.57 -12.89
N ASP A 105 -6.09 1.05 -13.55
CA ASP A 105 -7.22 0.40 -12.87
C ASP A 105 -6.81 -0.87 -12.12
N ALA A 106 -5.73 -1.54 -12.52
CA ALA A 106 -5.19 -2.69 -11.80
C ALA A 106 -4.59 -2.26 -10.44
N LEU A 107 -3.87 -1.15 -10.42
CA LEU A 107 -3.26 -0.63 -9.20
C LEU A 107 -4.29 0.04 -8.28
N LYS A 108 -5.27 0.74 -8.86
CA LYS A 108 -6.48 1.13 -8.15
C LYS A 108 -7.16 -0.11 -7.55
N SER A 109 -7.34 -1.20 -8.29
CA SER A 109 -7.91 -2.46 -7.76
C SER A 109 -7.05 -3.09 -6.66
N GLU A 110 -5.73 -2.98 -6.70
CA GLU A 110 -4.85 -3.48 -5.63
C GLU A 110 -4.91 -2.59 -4.37
N LEU A 111 -5.04 -1.27 -4.55
CA LEU A 111 -5.17 -0.29 -3.46
C LEU A 111 -6.58 -0.29 -2.83
N TYR A 112 -7.61 -0.39 -3.66
CA TYR A 112 -9.02 -0.26 -3.27
C TYR A 112 -9.74 -1.62 -3.14
N GLY A 113 -9.33 -2.67 -3.85
CA GLY A 113 -10.00 -4.00 -3.86
C GLY A 113 -9.91 -4.79 -2.54
N VAL A 114 -9.32 -4.20 -1.49
CA VAL A 114 -9.28 -4.75 -0.14
C VAL A 114 -10.50 -4.31 0.69
N LEU A 115 -11.65 -3.98 0.09
CA LEU A 115 -12.75 -3.36 0.85
C LEU A 115 -13.53 -4.28 1.80
N SER A 116 -13.36 -5.62 1.77
CA SER A 116 -14.21 -6.50 2.61
C SER A 116 -13.53 -7.65 3.34
N CYS A 117 -12.22 -7.84 3.22
CA CYS A 117 -11.51 -8.89 3.94
C CYS A 117 -10.67 -8.30 5.10
N LYS A 118 -10.48 -9.08 6.18
CA LYS A 118 -9.55 -8.73 7.27
C LYS A 118 -8.10 -8.90 6.80
N ALA A 119 -7.62 -8.13 5.81
CA ALA A 119 -6.30 -8.33 5.19
C ALA A 119 -5.14 -8.38 6.19
N CYS A 120 -5.18 -7.57 7.25
CA CYS A 120 -4.15 -7.63 8.29
C CYS A 120 -4.20 -8.90 9.17
N LYS A 121 -5.28 -9.70 9.10
CA LYS A 121 -5.49 -10.93 9.89
C LYS A 121 -5.56 -12.19 9.01
N LYS A 122 -6.07 -12.06 7.78
CA LYS A 122 -6.38 -13.15 6.85
C LYS A 122 -6.13 -12.75 5.38
N PRO A 123 -4.88 -12.41 5.03
CA PRO A 123 -4.57 -11.87 3.70
C PRO A 123 -4.81 -12.87 2.55
N ARG A 124 -4.70 -14.18 2.79
CA ARG A 124 -4.98 -15.23 1.79
C ARG A 124 -6.46 -15.39 1.45
N GLU A 125 -7.36 -14.96 2.33
CA GLU A 125 -8.82 -14.98 2.08
C GLU A 125 -9.26 -13.76 1.24
N CYS A 126 -8.38 -12.78 1.08
CA CYS A 126 -8.64 -11.60 0.27
C CYS A 126 -8.61 -11.97 -1.20
N ARG A 127 -9.79 -11.92 -1.82
CA ARG A 127 -9.92 -11.95 -3.28
C ARG A 127 -9.89 -10.51 -3.78
N TYR A 128 -9.01 -10.24 -4.73
CA TYR A 128 -9.10 -9.04 -5.54
C TYR A 128 -10.34 -9.21 -6.42
N ARG A 129 -11.40 -8.45 -6.14
CA ARG A 129 -12.33 -8.12 -7.23
C ARG A 129 -11.65 -7.01 -8.02
N GLU A 130 -11.74 -7.06 -9.35
CA GLU A 130 -11.54 -5.86 -10.16
C GLU A 130 -12.29 -4.73 -9.47
N ALA A 131 -11.68 -3.55 -9.34
CA ALA A 131 -12.26 -2.39 -8.69
C ALA A 131 -13.67 -2.19 -9.25
N ASP A 132 -14.65 -2.65 -8.49
CA ASP A 132 -16.06 -2.55 -8.81
C ASP A 132 -16.32 -1.04 -8.97
N GLN A 133 -17.08 -0.66 -10.00
CA GLN A 133 -17.38 0.73 -10.40
C GLN A 133 -18.05 1.59 -9.29
N THR A 134 -18.16 1.07 -8.07
CA THR A 134 -18.69 1.71 -6.87
C THR A 134 -17.71 2.68 -6.18
N LEU A 135 -16.48 2.83 -6.67
CA LEU A 135 -15.58 3.87 -6.17
C LEU A 135 -15.94 5.27 -6.67
N ASP A 136 -16.43 5.39 -7.91
CA ASP A 136 -16.94 6.66 -8.42
C ASP A 136 -18.17 7.15 -7.65
N SER A 137 -18.92 6.25 -7.01
CA SER A 137 -20.06 6.60 -6.16
C SER A 137 -19.71 6.85 -4.69
N LEU A 138 -18.48 6.54 -4.26
CA LEU A 138 -17.94 6.87 -2.93
C LEU A 138 -17.15 8.18 -2.91
N VAL A 139 -16.87 8.75 -4.08
CA VAL A 139 -16.42 10.12 -4.23
C VAL A 139 -17.68 10.98 -4.32
N PRO A 140 -17.98 11.86 -3.36
CA PRO A 140 -19.01 12.86 -3.59
C PRO A 140 -18.55 13.69 -4.79
N SER A 141 -19.31 13.62 -5.88
CA SER A 141 -19.17 14.53 -7.01
C SER A 141 -19.29 15.94 -6.44
N GLU A 142 -18.20 16.69 -6.39
CA GLU A 142 -18.32 18.15 -6.41
C GLU A 142 -18.80 18.53 -7.82
N GLU A 143 -20.07 18.29 -8.09
CA GLU A 143 -20.82 19.12 -9.02
C GLU A 143 -21.22 20.39 -8.29
N SER A 144 -21.11 21.51 -9.00
CA SER A 144 -21.53 22.89 -8.65
C SER A 144 -20.38 23.77 -8.16
N SER A 145 -19.94 24.85 -8.82
CA SER A 145 -20.46 25.57 -9.97
C SER A 145 -19.33 26.44 -10.52
N ILE A 146 -18.97 26.30 -11.79
CA ILE A 146 -18.27 27.37 -12.51
C ILE A 146 -19.38 28.21 -13.14
N SER A 147 -19.57 29.41 -12.60
CA SER A 147 -20.39 30.48 -13.20
C SER A 147 -19.67 31.10 -14.39
#